data_AF-X1V9V5-F1
#
_entry.id   AF-X1V9V5-F1
#
_cell.length_a   1.000
_cell.length_b   1.000
_cell.length_c   1.000
_cell.angle_alpha   90.00
_cell.angle_beta   90.00
_cell.angle_gamma   90.00
#
_symmetry.space_group_name_H-M   'P 1'
#
loop_
_entity.id
_entity.type
_entity.pdbx_description
1 polymer ?
#
loop_
_entity_poly.entity_id
_entity_poly.type
_entity_poly.pdbx_seq_one_letter_code
_entity_poly.pdbx_strand_id
1 'polypeptide(L)'
;MKIVINRCYGGFSLSQVGMEYMGFDRMRWSGCSDLPRHDPKLVECVEELGDKANGKHAKLTVVEIPDGVKYSVEEHEGMEWIAEEHRTWR
;
A
#
# COMPACT_ATOMS: atom_id res chain seq x y z
N MET A 1 -4.91 2.14 13.03
CA MET A 1 -5.00 2.49 11.57
C MET A 1 -4.40 1.40 10.68
N LYS A 2 -4.89 1.20 9.44
CA LYS A 2 -4.33 0.23 8.48
C LYS A 2 -3.62 0.94 7.31
N ILE A 3 -2.50 0.41 6.85
CA ILE A 3 -1.72 0.94 5.72
C ILE A 3 -1.33 -0.20 4.78
N VAL A 4 -1.39 0.05 3.48
CA VAL A 4 -0.91 -0.86 2.45
C VAL A 4 0.52 -0.51 2.04
N ILE A 5 1.42 -1.48 2.16
CA ILE A 5 2.83 -1.38 1.77
C ILE A 5 3.18 -2.42 0.70
N ASN A 6 4.15 -2.11 -0.13
CA ASN A 6 4.74 -3.03 -1.09
C ASN A 6 5.89 -3.83 -0.45
N ARG A 7 5.85 -5.15 -0.59
CA ARG A 7 6.86 -6.09 -0.11
C ARG A 7 7.56 -6.79 -1.28
N CYS A 8 7.70 -6.10 -2.40
CA CYS A 8 8.42 -6.55 -3.59
C CYS A 8 9.39 -5.46 -4.07
N TYR A 9 10.54 -5.86 -4.61
CA TYR A 9 11.53 -4.94 -5.19
C TYR A 9 11.06 -4.21 -6.48
N GLY A 10 9.82 -4.43 -6.92
CA GLY A 10 9.21 -3.67 -8.00
C GLY A 10 8.42 -2.47 -7.49
N GLY A 11 7.62 -1.86 -8.35
CA GLY A 11 6.82 -0.68 -7.98
C GLY A 11 5.48 -1.03 -7.30
N PHE A 12 4.98 -0.10 -6.50
CA PHE A 12 3.62 -0.16 -5.98
C PHE A 12 2.61 -0.08 -7.12
N SER A 13 1.89 -1.17 -7.36
CA SER A 13 0.88 -1.23 -8.43
C SER A 13 -0.21 -2.24 -8.12
N LEU A 14 -1.44 -1.89 -8.54
CA LEU A 14 -2.59 -2.79 -8.50
C LEU A 14 -2.67 -3.62 -9.79
N SER A 15 -3.21 -4.83 -9.68
CA SER A 15 -3.62 -5.63 -10.82
C SER A 15 -4.82 -5.00 -11.54
N GLN A 16 -5.15 -5.51 -12.72
CA GLN A 16 -6.38 -5.12 -13.42
C GLN A 16 -7.65 -5.29 -12.57
N VAL A 17 -7.72 -6.38 -11.80
CA VAL A 17 -8.86 -6.65 -10.93
C VAL A 17 -8.89 -5.66 -9.76
N GLY A 18 -7.74 -5.35 -9.17
CA GLY A 18 -7.65 -4.35 -8.09
C GLY A 18 -8.02 -2.94 -8.57
N MET A 19 -7.65 -2.58 -9.80
CA MET A 19 -8.04 -1.31 -10.41
C MET A 19 -9.55 -1.22 -10.67
N GLU A 20 -10.13 -2.30 -11.21
CA GLU A 20 -11.59 -2.40 -11.43
C GLU A 20 -12.34 -2.31 -10.09
N TYR A 21 -11.82 -2.96 -9.04
CA TYR A 21 -12.37 -2.87 -7.68
C TYR A 21 -12.38 -1.43 -7.14
N MET A 22 -11.27 -0.70 -7.34
CA MET A 22 -11.15 0.70 -6.93
C MET A 22 -12.00 1.67 -7.79
N GLY A 23 -12.61 1.18 -8.89
CA GLY A 23 -13.43 1.99 -9.79
C GLY A 23 -12.63 2.87 -10.74
N PHE A 24 -11.36 2.53 -11.03
CA PHE A 24 -10.55 3.26 -12.00
C PHE A 24 -11.01 2.95 -13.43
N ASP A 25 -11.29 4.00 -14.20
CA ASP A 25 -11.55 3.89 -15.62
C ASP A 25 -10.22 3.68 -16.38
N ARG A 26 -10.17 2.67 -17.26
CA ARG A 26 -8.96 2.30 -18.02
C ARG A 26 -8.38 3.47 -18.85
N MET A 27 -9.16 4.52 -19.09
CA MET A 27 -8.79 5.70 -19.89
C MET A 27 -8.21 6.86 -19.06
N ARG A 28 -8.37 6.86 -17.73
CA ARG A 28 -7.84 7.89 -16.81
C ARG A 28 -6.61 7.43 -16.03
N TRP A 29 -5.73 6.70 -16.72
CA TRP A 29 -4.49 6.21 -16.14
C TRP A 29 -3.51 7.35 -15.91
N SER A 30 -3.50 7.88 -14.69
CA SER A 30 -2.43 8.70 -14.15
C SER A 30 -1.92 7.99 -12.91
N GLY A 31 -1.08 6.97 -13.11
CA GLY A 31 -0.21 6.38 -12.08
C GLY A 31 -0.88 5.85 -10.81
N CYS A 32 -0.91 4.54 -10.63
CA CYS A 32 -1.17 3.91 -9.32
C CYS A 32 -0.20 4.32 -8.19
N SER A 33 0.84 5.10 -8.51
CA SER A 33 1.82 5.66 -7.59
C SER A 33 1.25 6.71 -6.63
N ASP A 34 0.20 7.43 -7.04
CA ASP A 34 -0.38 8.54 -6.25
C ASP A 34 -1.52 8.09 -5.30
N LEU A 35 -1.75 6.78 -5.17
CA LEU A 35 -2.77 6.25 -4.27
C LEU A 35 -2.38 6.48 -2.80
N PRO A 36 -3.28 7.06 -1.98
CA PRO A 36 -3.05 7.16 -0.55
C PRO A 36 -2.97 5.76 0.07
N ARG A 37 -1.85 5.47 0.75
CA ARG A 37 -1.58 4.13 1.32
C ARG A 37 -2.49 3.75 2.48
N HIS A 38 -3.17 4.73 3.05
CA HIS A 38 -4.14 4.59 4.12
C HIS A 38 -5.59 4.66 3.59
N ASP A 39 -5.81 4.64 2.28
CA ASP A 39 -7.16 4.65 1.72
C ASP A 39 -7.94 3.40 2.19
N PRO A 40 -9.11 3.56 2.84
CA PRO A 40 -9.91 2.44 3.29
C PRO A 40 -10.29 1.46 2.17
N LYS A 41 -10.55 1.96 0.95
CA LYS A 41 -10.90 1.11 -0.21
C LYS A 41 -9.71 0.31 -0.70
N LEU A 42 -8.50 0.89 -0.62
CA LEU A 42 -7.28 0.19 -0.99
C LEU A 42 -6.99 -0.94 -0.01
N VAL A 43 -7.19 -0.70 1.29
CA VAL A 43 -7.08 -1.72 2.34
C VAL A 43 -8.07 -2.84 2.08
N GLU A 44 -9.35 -2.51 1.89
CA GLU A 44 -10.41 -3.48 1.60
C GLU A 44 -10.10 -4.30 0.33
N CYS A 45 -9.66 -3.64 -0.75
CA CYS A 45 -9.24 -4.29 -1.99
C CYS A 45 -8.13 -5.33 -1.76
N VAL A 46 -7.11 -4.99 -0.95
CA VAL A 46 -5.99 -5.91 -0.68
C VAL A 46 -6.40 -7.02 0.27
N GLU A 47 -7.28 -6.76 1.23
CA GLU A 47 -7.81 -7.79 2.14
C GLU A 47 -8.73 -8.78 1.42
N GLU A 48 -9.59 -8.30 0.51
CA GLU A 48 -10.54 -9.16 -0.22
C GLU A 48 -9.89 -9.91 -1.38
N LEU A 49 -9.07 -9.23 -2.19
CA LEU A 49 -8.47 -9.85 -3.38
C LEU A 49 -7.15 -10.57 -3.06
N GLY A 50 -6.48 -10.22 -1.96
CA GLY A 50 -5.19 -10.78 -1.57
C GLY A 50 -4.17 -10.67 -2.72
N ASP A 51 -3.58 -11.81 -3.10
CA ASP A 51 -2.59 -11.85 -4.18
C ASP A 51 -3.16 -11.42 -5.56
N LYS A 52 -4.48 -11.46 -5.75
CA LYS A 52 -5.11 -10.98 -6.98
C LYS A 52 -5.09 -9.45 -7.07
N ALA A 53 -4.91 -8.72 -5.98
CA ALA A 53 -4.72 -7.27 -6.02
C ALA A 53 -3.35 -6.88 -6.57
N ASN A 54 -2.37 -7.78 -6.56
CA ASN A 54 -0.98 -7.45 -6.87
C ASN A 54 -0.76 -7.18 -8.36
N GLY A 55 -0.14 -6.04 -8.67
CA GLY A 55 0.42 -5.77 -9.99
C GLY A 55 1.56 -6.74 -10.34
N LYS A 56 1.99 -6.71 -11.61
CA LYS A 56 2.97 -7.65 -12.19
C LYS A 56 4.29 -7.75 -11.40
N HIS A 57 4.67 -6.68 -10.71
CA HIS A 57 5.90 -6.58 -9.90
C HIS A 57 5.63 -5.98 -8.51
N ALA A 58 4.45 -6.22 -7.96
CA ALA A 58 4.06 -5.73 -6.64
C ALA A 58 3.71 -6.88 -5.70
N LYS A 59 3.88 -6.67 -4.40
CA LYS A 59 3.36 -7.55 -3.36
C LYS A 59 2.75 -6.70 -2.26
N LEU A 60 1.47 -6.41 -2.38
CA LEU A 60 0.76 -5.53 -1.47
C LEU A 60 0.43 -6.27 -0.17
N THR A 61 0.76 -5.66 0.96
CA THR A 61 0.51 -6.20 2.30
C THR A 61 -0.11 -5.11 3.17
N VAL A 62 -1.11 -5.48 3.96
CA VAL A 62 -1.72 -4.58 4.95
C VAL A 62 -0.96 -4.68 6.27
N VAL A 63 -0.60 -3.54 6.84
CA VAL A 63 0.01 -3.42 8.16
C VAL A 63 -0.91 -2.61 9.06
N GLU A 64 -1.14 -3.13 10.26
CA GLU A 64 -1.90 -2.44 11.30
C GLU A 64 -0.94 -1.65 12.19
N ILE A 65 -1.23 -0.36 12.35
CA ILE A 65 -0.49 0.56 13.23
C ILE A 65 -1.40 0.89 14.42
N PRO A 66 -0.91 0.73 15.67
CA PRO A 66 -1.67 1.11 16.86
C PRO A 66 -2.00 2.60 16.86
N ASP A 67 -3.14 2.96 17.44
CA ASP A 67 -3.56 4.36 17.51
C ASP A 67 -2.64 5.17 18.44
N GLY A 68 -2.29 6.39 18.01
CA GLY A 68 -1.38 7.28 18.75
C GLY A 68 0.11 7.05 18.48
N VAL A 69 0.47 6.07 17.65
CA VAL A 69 1.85 5.85 17.19
C VAL A 69 2.16 6.76 16.01
N LYS A 70 3.26 7.54 16.13
CA LYS A 70 3.83 8.26 14.99
C LYS A 70 4.68 7.31 14.17
N TYR A 71 4.56 7.38 12.85
CA TYR A 71 5.28 6.50 11.96
C TYR A 71 5.68 7.24 10.68
N SER A 72 6.76 6.79 10.06
CA SER A 72 7.14 7.12 8.69
C SER A 72 7.02 5.87 7.81
N VAL A 73 6.69 6.09 6.52
CA VAL A 73 6.76 5.04 5.50
C VAL A 73 8.13 5.18 4.85
N GLU A 74 8.98 4.19 5.03
CA GLU A 74 10.30 4.12 4.41
C GLU A 74 10.24 3.19 3.21
N GLU A 75 11.05 3.49 2.20
CA GLU A 75 11.10 2.75 0.94
C GLU A 75 12.56 2.59 0.48
N HIS A 76 12.90 1.39 0.01
CA HIS A 76 14.17 1.13 -0.64
C HIS A 76 14.01 0.10 -1.77
N GLU A 77 14.25 0.55 -3.00
CA GLU A 77 14.12 -0.27 -4.22
C GLU A 77 12.73 -0.92 -4.35
N GLY A 78 11.68 -0.17 -4.05
CA GLY A 78 10.29 -0.61 -4.11
C GLY A 78 9.80 -1.36 -2.86
N MET A 79 10.71 -1.85 -2.02
CA MET A 79 10.38 -2.47 -0.74
C MET A 79 10.04 -1.39 0.28
N GLU A 80 8.84 -1.45 0.82
CA GLU A 80 8.34 -0.48 1.79
C GLU A 80 8.16 -1.12 3.16
N TRP A 81 8.41 -0.32 4.20
CA TRP A 81 8.12 -0.69 5.58
C TRP A 81 7.69 0.53 6.39
N ILE A 82 6.96 0.25 7.48
CA ILE A 82 6.58 1.25 8.45
C ILE A 82 7.68 1.32 9.50
N ALA A 83 8.27 2.50 9.68
CA ALA A 83 9.20 2.77 10.77
C ALA A 83 8.48 3.59 11.86
N GLU A 84 8.43 3.06 13.07
CA GLU A 84 7.87 3.79 14.20
C GLU A 84 8.83 4.90 14.67
N GLU A 85 8.29 6.11 14.82
CA GLU A 85 9.02 7.24 15.38
C GLU A 85 8.99 7.20 16.91
N HIS A 86 10.01 6.57 17.50
CA HIS A 86 10.17 6.56 18.94
C HIS A 86 11.00 7.75 19.44
N ARG A 87 10.57 8.35 20.55
CA ARG A 87 11.42 9.23 21.35
C ARG A 87 12.34 8.38 22.22
N THR A 88 13.64 8.64 22.12
CA THR A 88 14.64 8.06 23.03
C THR A 88 14.93 9.04 24.16
N TRP A 89 14.99 8.52 25.39
CA TRP A 89 15.44 9.25 26.57
C TRP A 89 16.67 8.49 27.11
N ARG A 90 17.73 9.22 27.45
CA ARG A 90 18.95 8.67 28.07
C ARG A 90 19.07 9.17 29.50
#